data_AF-A0AAU0HA99-F1
#
_entry.id   AF-A0AAU0HA99-F1
#
_cell.length_a   1.000
_cell.length_b   1.000
_cell.length_c   1.000
_cell.angle_alpha   90.00
_cell.angle_beta   90.00
_cell.angle_gamma   90.00
#
_symmetry.space_group_name_H-M   'P 1'
#
loop_
_entity.id
_entity.type
_entity.pdbx_description
1 polymer ?
#
loop_
_entity_poly.entity_id
_entity_poly.type
_entity_poly.pdbx_seq_one_letter_code
_entity_poly.pdbx_strand_id
1 'polypeptide(L)' 'MKLLKLVFVATLLTGSLSAFAQQGRPNGPPPEAIEACEDKSEGDTVSFETRRGDSVEGTCELVEEQLVAVPENHRQQR' A
#
# COMPACT_ATOMS: atom_id res chain seq x y z
N MET A 1 50.34 33.49 -13.83
CA MET A 1 50.80 32.25 -13.14
C MET A 1 51.05 32.57 -11.68
N LYS A 2 50.48 31.76 -10.76
CA LYS A 2 50.62 31.79 -9.29
C LYS A 2 49.98 33.06 -8.68
N LEU A 3 49.01 33.05 -7.77
CA LEU A 3 48.53 32.10 -6.77
C LEU A 3 47.01 32.40 -6.63
N LEU A 4 46.02 31.59 -7.01
CA LEU A 4 45.78 30.16 -6.81
C LEU A 4 46.04 29.68 -5.37
N LYS A 5 45.63 30.42 -4.32
CA LYS A 5 45.66 29.91 -2.92
C LYS A 5 44.59 30.45 -1.94
N LEU A 6 43.52 31.10 -2.39
CA LEU A 6 42.41 31.46 -1.48
C LEU A 6 41.06 30.92 -1.98
N VAL A 7 41.10 29.71 -2.53
CA VAL A 7 39.92 28.86 -2.76
C VAL A 7 39.98 27.77 -1.71
N PHE A 8 39.69 28.07 -0.44
CA PHE A 8 39.40 27.04 0.57
C PHE A 8 38.72 27.77 1.74
N VAL A 9 37.68 27.17 2.29
CA VAL A 9 36.87 27.69 3.42
C VAL A 9 35.79 28.71 3.05
N ALA A 10 35.04 28.46 1.98
CA ALA A 10 33.63 28.83 1.97
C ALA A 10 32.85 27.61 2.47
N THR A 11 32.61 27.59 3.78
CA THR A 11 31.86 26.57 4.51
C THR A 11 30.52 26.29 3.84
N LEU A 12 30.41 25.08 3.30
CA LEU A 12 29.17 24.44 2.86
C LEU A 12 28.22 24.31 4.07
N LEU A 13 27.27 25.23 4.20
CA LEU A 13 26.09 25.03 5.06
C LEU A 13 25.04 24.28 4.25
N THR A 14 25.26 22.98 4.10
CA THR A 14 24.34 22.06 3.45
C THR A 14 23.32 21.55 4.46
N GLY A 15 22.06 21.97 4.28
CA GLY A 15 20.90 21.09 4.26
C GLY A 15 20.36 20.54 5.59
N SER A 16 19.08 20.81 5.85
CA SER A 16 18.11 19.73 6.03
C SER A 16 16.70 20.26 5.74
N LEU A 17 16.27 20.18 4.47
CA LEU A 17 14.84 20.18 4.17
C LEU A 17 14.32 18.81 4.62
N SER A 18 13.72 18.75 5.79
CA SER A 18 12.98 17.57 6.25
C SER A 18 11.72 17.43 5.40
N ALA A 19 11.87 16.87 4.20
CA ALA A 19 10.75 16.35 3.45
C ALA A 19 10.27 15.10 4.19
N PHE A 20 9.29 15.26 5.09
CA PHE A 20 8.49 14.14 5.54
C PHE A 20 7.72 13.64 4.31
N ALA A 21 8.33 12.70 3.58
CA ALA A 21 7.62 11.93 2.59
C ALA A 21 6.56 11.14 3.36
N GLN A 22 5.33 11.65 3.35
CA GLN A 22 4.15 10.92 3.78
C GLN A 22 4.02 9.75 2.81
N GLN A 23 4.64 8.63 3.16
CA GLN A 23 4.52 7.38 2.44
C GLN A 23 3.07 6.93 2.59
N GLY A 24 2.21 7.42 1.70
CA GLY A 24 0.85 6.93 1.55
C GLY A 24 0.94 5.44 1.27
N ARG A 25 0.41 4.62 2.19
CA ARG A 25 0.16 3.22 1.88
C ARG A 25 -0.77 3.19 0.67
N PRO A 26 -0.56 2.28 -0.31
CA PRO A 26 -1.53 2.05 -1.35
C PRO A 26 -2.89 1.81 -0.68
N ASN A 27 -3.81 2.77 -0.85
CA ASN A 27 -5.17 2.66 -0.34
C ASN A 27 -5.92 1.84 -1.37
N GLY A 28 -6.01 0.53 -1.15
CA GLY A 28 -6.70 -0.36 -2.05
C GLY A 28 -6.84 -1.76 -1.45
N PRO A 29 -7.82 -2.53 -1.94
CA PRO A 29 -7.96 -3.92 -1.54
C PRO A 29 -6.70 -4.72 -1.89
N PRO A 30 -6.35 -5.70 -1.05
CA PRO A 30 -5.21 -6.58 -1.34
C PRO A 30 -5.48 -7.41 -2.61
N PRO A 31 -4.44 -7.69 -3.42
CA PRO A 31 -4.60 -8.47 -4.66
C PRO A 31 -5.15 -9.88 -4.40
N GLU A 32 -4.80 -10.49 -3.27
CA GLU A 32 -5.28 -11.84 -2.93
C GLU A 32 -6.82 -11.88 -2.77
N ALA A 33 -7.44 -10.79 -2.33
CA ALA A 33 -8.89 -10.69 -2.22
C ALA A 33 -9.56 -10.49 -3.59
N ILE A 34 -8.85 -9.94 -4.56
CA ILE A 34 -9.32 -9.74 -5.93
C ILE A 34 -9.28 -11.07 -6.68
N GLU A 35 -8.12 -11.73 -6.64
CA GLU A 35 -7.88 -13.03 -7.28
C GLU A 35 -8.88 -14.09 -6.77
N ALA A 36 -9.22 -14.06 -5.48
CA ALA A 36 -10.23 -14.96 -4.92
C ALA A 36 -11.62 -14.83 -5.57
N CYS A 37 -11.92 -13.69 -6.19
CA CYS A 37 -13.21 -13.37 -6.80
C CYS A 37 -13.19 -13.28 -8.33
N GLU A 38 -12.05 -13.51 -9.01
CA GLU A 38 -11.96 -13.38 -10.49
C GLU A 38 -12.93 -14.30 -11.23
N ASP A 39 -13.13 -15.53 -10.75
CA ASP A 39 -14.03 -16.54 -11.33
C ASP A 39 -15.33 -16.72 -10.52
N LYS A 40 -15.73 -15.69 -9.76
CA LYS A 40 -16.88 -15.73 -8.85
C LYS A 40 -17.88 -14.64 -9.17
N SER A 41 -19.09 -14.79 -8.64
CA SER A 41 -20.14 -13.79 -8.74
C SER A 41 -20.24 -12.96 -7.46
N GLU A 42 -20.83 -11.76 -7.58
CA GLU A 42 -21.21 -10.97 -6.41
C GLU A 42 -22.09 -11.79 -5.46
N GLY A 43 -21.75 -11.80 -4.17
CA GLY A 43 -22.44 -12.58 -3.15
C GLY A 43 -21.88 -13.99 -2.91
N ASP A 44 -20.93 -14.46 -3.72
CA ASP A 44 -20.30 -15.77 -3.50
C ASP A 44 -19.37 -15.75 -2.28
N THR A 45 -19.44 -16.80 -1.47
CA THR A 45 -18.49 -17.02 -0.37
C THR A 45 -17.21 -17.67 -0.90
N VAL A 46 -16.07 -17.08 -0.55
CA VAL A 46 -14.73 -17.54 -0.93
C VAL A 46 -13.84 -17.63 0.30
N SER A 47 -12.87 -18.54 0.27
CA SER A 47 -11.80 -18.63 1.26
C SER A 47 -10.47 -18.35 0.58
N PHE A 48 -9.67 -17.46 1.18
CA PHE A 48 -8.37 -17.05 0.63
C PHE A 48 -7.35 -16.87 1.75
N GLU A 49 -6.06 -16.97 1.40
CA GLU A 49 -4.97 -16.75 2.34
C GLU A 49 -4.56 -15.29 2.35
N THR A 50 -4.40 -14.74 3.56
CA THR A 50 -3.82 -13.41 3.72
C THR A 50 -2.30 -13.48 3.59
N ARG A 51 -1.66 -12.33 3.35
CA ARG A 51 -0.18 -12.20 3.36
C ARG A 51 0.51 -12.67 4.67
N ARG A 52 -0.26 -12.89 5.73
CA ARG A 52 0.22 -13.41 7.01
C ARG A 52 0.20 -14.94 7.08
N GLY A 53 -0.36 -15.62 6.08
CA GLY A 53 -0.58 -17.07 6.06
C GLY A 53 -1.86 -17.50 6.79
N ASP A 54 -2.70 -16.55 7.19
CA ASP A 54 -3.99 -16.86 7.80
C ASP A 54 -5.03 -17.09 6.69
N SER A 55 -5.72 -18.23 6.72
CA SER A 55 -6.88 -18.49 5.87
C SER A 55 -8.10 -17.77 6.44
N VAL A 56 -8.77 -16.99 5.59
CA VAL A 56 -9.95 -16.20 5.96
C VAL A 56 -11.08 -16.45 4.97
N GLU A 57 -12.31 -16.50 5.48
CA GLU A 57 -13.51 -16.51 4.65
C GLU A 57 -13.98 -15.07 4.41
N GLY A 58 -14.44 -14.81 3.19
CA GLY A 58 -15.07 -13.56 2.80
C GLY A 58 -16.14 -13.78 1.74
N THR A 59 -16.88 -12.74 1.46
CA THR A 59 -17.86 -12.73 0.37
C THR A 59 -17.38 -11.80 -0.73
N CYS A 60 -17.55 -12.18 -1.99
CA CYS A 60 -17.27 -11.30 -3.11
C CYS A 60 -18.30 -10.15 -3.15
N GLU A 61 -17.85 -8.91 -2.95
CA GLU A 61 -18.65 -7.70 -3.09
C GLU A 61 -18.09 -6.82 -4.20
N LEU A 62 -18.97 -6.09 -4.90
CA LEU A 62 -18.55 -5.11 -5.89
C LEU A 62 -18.09 -3.83 -5.18
N VAL A 63 -16.78 -3.60 -5.14
CA VAL A 63 -16.16 -2.42 -4.53
C VAL A 63 -15.54 -1.57 -5.63
N GLU A 64 -15.97 -0.30 -5.69
CA GLU A 64 -15.59 0.72 -6.69
C GLU A 64 -15.97 0.38 -8.14
N GLU A 65 -15.54 -0.76 -8.66
CA GLU A 65 -15.86 -1.29 -10.00
C GLU A 65 -15.36 -2.75 -10.19
N GLN A 66 -14.95 -3.41 -9.10
CA GLN A 66 -14.29 -4.72 -9.15
C GLN A 66 -14.83 -5.64 -8.06
N LEU A 67 -14.90 -6.94 -8.34
CA LEU A 67 -15.21 -7.93 -7.32
C LEU A 67 -14.03 -8.12 -6.38
N VAL A 68 -14.30 -8.00 -5.08
CA VAL A 68 -13.30 -8.12 -4.02
C VAL A 68 -13.86 -9.01 -2.92
N ALA A 69 -13.05 -9.95 -2.43
CA ALA A 69 -13.37 -10.77 -1.28
C ALA A 69 -13.28 -9.94 0.01
N VAL A 70 -14.40 -9.82 0.69
CA VAL A 70 -14.65 -8.92 1.80
C VAL A 70 -14.91 -9.80 3.04
N PRO A 71 -13.92 -10.00 3.94
CA PRO A 71 -14.00 -10.91 5.11
C PRO A 71 -15.08 -10.59 6.14
N GLU A 72 -15.80 -11.58 6.68
CA GLU A 72 -16.85 -11.36 7.69
C GLU A 72 -16.43 -10.47 8.88
N ASN A 73 -15.18 -10.62 9.34
CA ASN A 73 -14.65 -9.90 10.50
C ASN A 73 -14.60 -8.37 10.32
N HIS A 74 -14.44 -7.85 9.10
CA HIS A 74 -14.52 -6.40 8.88
C HIS A 74 -15.96 -5.89 8.83
N ARG A 75 -16.96 -6.76 8.59
CA ARG A 75 -18.37 -6.33 8.44
C ARG A 75 -18.93 -5.98 9.82
N GLN A 76 -18.49 -6.68 10.86
CA GLN A 76 -18.87 -6.40 12.26
C GLN A 76 -18.30 -5.09 12.81
N GLN A 77 -17.25 -4.53 12.19
CA GLN A 77 -16.61 -3.30 12.66
C GLN A 77 -17.16 -2.03 12.00
N ARG A 78 -18.16 -2.17 11.12
CA ARG A 78 -18.74 -1.06 10.35
C ARG A 78 -20.04 -0.52 10.95
#